data_AF-J9EC52-F1
#
_entry.id   AF-J9EC52-F1
#
_cell.length_a   1.000
_cell.length_b   1.000
_cell.length_c   1.000
_cell.angle_alpha   90.00
_cell.angle_beta   90.00
_cell.angle_gamma   90.00
#
_symmetry.space_group_name_H-M   'P 1'
#
loop_
_entity.id
_entity.type
_entity.pdbx_description
1 polymer ?
#
loop_
_entity_poly.entity_id
_entity_poly.type
_entity_poly.pdbx_seq_one_letter_code
_entity_poly.pdbx_strand_id
1 'polypeptide(L)'
;MYVTMYDACYGFCFGTRHSSILNGKKFAQSMRNQHFTDIFGNVTLDGTGKRLQNYAFQWLPSRNDEFQRVMTLLMIEAQCTYGNKCFDLEVQNTNDEFWNKYRNVTITRCVKCKQSFLSTVAVAVISCAAVV
;
A
#
# COMPACT_ATOMS: atom_id res chain seq x y z
N MET A 1 -11.25 -7.13 -0.21
CA MET A 1 -10.94 -8.56 -0.43
C MET A 1 -11.43 -9.08 -1.78
N TYR A 2 -12.58 -8.62 -2.31
CA TYR A 2 -13.10 -9.07 -3.61
C TYR A 2 -12.23 -8.63 -4.82
N VAL A 3 -11.85 -7.35 -4.87
CA VAL A 3 -11.07 -6.79 -6.00
C VAL A 3 -9.72 -7.50 -6.17
N THR A 4 -8.95 -7.68 -5.10
CA THR A 4 -7.62 -8.32 -5.19
C THR A 4 -7.66 -9.76 -5.72
N MET A 5 -8.71 -10.53 -5.38
CA MET A 5 -8.88 -11.88 -5.90
C MET A 5 -9.32 -11.84 -7.37
N TYR A 6 -10.24 -10.93 -7.70
CA TYR A 6 -10.69 -10.74 -9.07
C TYR A 6 -9.54 -10.38 -10.01
N ASP A 7 -8.73 -9.38 -9.65
CA ASP A 7 -7.58 -8.94 -10.44
C ASP A 7 -6.56 -10.07 -10.61
N ALA A 8 -6.39 -10.93 -9.60
CA ALA A 8 -5.49 -12.08 -9.68
C ALA A 8 -6.00 -13.14 -10.67
N CYS A 9 -7.29 -13.48 -10.61
CA CYS A 9 -7.91 -14.42 -11.56
C CYS A 9 -7.91 -13.85 -12.98
N TYR A 10 -8.27 -12.58 -13.14
CA TYR A 10 -8.25 -11.90 -14.43
C TYR A 10 -6.83 -11.79 -14.98
N GLY A 11 -5.86 -11.43 -14.15
CA GLY A 11 -4.44 -11.38 -14.50
C GLY A 11 -3.89 -12.74 -14.95
N PHE A 12 -4.34 -13.83 -14.32
CA PHE A 12 -3.99 -15.19 -14.77
C PHE A 12 -4.57 -15.50 -16.16
N CYS A 13 -5.86 -15.20 -16.39
CA CYS A 13 -6.49 -15.35 -17.71
C CYS A 13 -5.82 -14.48 -18.77
N PHE A 14 -5.48 -13.24 -18.43
CA PHE A 14 -4.70 -12.33 -19.28
C PHE A 14 -3.35 -12.97 -19.64
N GLY A 15 -2.59 -13.46 -18.66
CA GLY A 15 -1.29 -14.06 -18.90
C GLY A 15 -1.36 -15.31 -19.79
N THR A 16 -2.30 -16.22 -19.52
CA THR A 16 -2.47 -17.45 -20.31
C THR A 16 -2.92 -17.20 -21.75
N ARG A 17 -3.62 -16.09 -22.00
CA ARG A 17 -3.96 -15.66 -23.37
C ARG A 17 -2.76 -15.16 -24.16
N HIS A 18 -1.78 -14.54 -23.50
CA HIS A 18 -0.60 -13.95 -24.15
C HIS A 18 0.64 -14.84 -24.13
N SER A 19 0.60 -15.96 -23.40
CA SER A 19 1.74 -16.82 -23.17
C SER A 19 1.34 -18.29 -23.14
N SER A 20 2.03 -19.11 -23.93
CA SER A 20 1.92 -20.59 -23.90
C SER A 20 2.88 -21.23 -22.89
N ILE A 21 3.50 -20.44 -21.99
CA ILE A 21 4.46 -20.94 -21.01
C ILE A 21 3.76 -21.85 -19.98
N LEU A 22 4.03 -23.15 -20.07
CA LEU A 22 3.50 -24.16 -19.14
C LEU A 22 4.27 -24.23 -17.81
N ASN A 23 5.50 -23.71 -17.77
CA ASN A 23 6.30 -23.68 -16.55
C ASN A 23 5.86 -22.52 -15.65
N GLY A 24 5.25 -22.82 -14.51
CA GLY A 24 4.69 -21.80 -13.60
C GLY A 24 5.68 -20.71 -13.15
N LYS A 25 6.97 -21.05 -12.96
CA LYS A 25 8.00 -20.06 -12.60
C LYS A 25 8.27 -19.10 -13.75
N LYS A 26 8.45 -19.62 -14.96
CA LYS A 26 8.65 -18.79 -16.16
C LYS A 26 7.40 -17.97 -16.49
N PHE A 27 6.22 -18.53 -16.27
CA PHE A 27 4.95 -17.82 -16.42
C PHE A 27 4.87 -16.63 -15.45
N ALA A 28 5.12 -16.85 -14.16
CA ALA A 28 5.15 -15.78 -13.17
C ALA A 28 6.21 -14.71 -13.50
N GLN A 29 7.35 -15.10 -14.06
CA GLN A 29 8.37 -14.16 -14.54
C GLN A 29 7.88 -13.34 -15.74
N SER A 30 7.12 -13.93 -16.67
CA SER A 30 6.54 -13.19 -17.82
C SER A 30 5.46 -12.18 -17.41
N MET A 31 4.88 -12.35 -16.22
CA MET A 31 3.87 -11.43 -15.67
C MET A 31 4.47 -10.18 -14.99
N ARG A 32 5.80 -10.08 -14.86
CA ARG A 32 6.46 -8.89 -14.31
C ARG A 32 6.34 -7.71 -15.27
N ASN A 33 6.16 -6.50 -14.75
CA ASN A 33 5.96 -5.27 -15.54
C ASN A 33 4.79 -5.34 -16.53
N GLN A 34 3.80 -6.21 -16.28
CA GLN A 34 2.61 -6.29 -17.11
C GLN A 34 1.55 -5.31 -16.62
N HIS A 35 0.81 -4.77 -17.59
CA HIS A 35 -0.32 -3.89 -17.36
C HIS A 35 -1.54 -4.46 -18.05
N PHE A 36 -2.66 -4.48 -17.34
CA PHE A 36 -3.93 -4.89 -17.90
C PHE A 36 -5.07 -4.07 -17.31
N THR A 37 -6.17 -4.01 -18.03
CA THR A 37 -7.38 -3.32 -17.59
C THR A 37 -8.47 -4.36 -17.37
N ASP A 38 -9.12 -4.26 -16.23
CA ASP A 38 -10.31 -5.03 -15.89
C ASP A 38 -11.49 -4.09 -15.58
N ILE A 39 -12.60 -4.66 -15.07
CA ILE A 39 -13.82 -3.90 -14.78
C ILE A 39 -13.67 -2.87 -13.66
N PHE A 40 -12.64 -3.01 -12.81
CA PHE A 40 -12.33 -2.10 -11.70
C PHE A 40 -11.26 -1.07 -12.07
N GLY A 41 -10.64 -1.22 -13.24
CA GLY A 41 -9.72 -0.24 -13.82
C GLY A 41 -8.38 -0.84 -14.20
N ASN A 42 -7.34 0.00 -14.18
CA ASN A 42 -5.99 -0.41 -14.57
C ASN A 42 -5.29 -1.12 -13.43
N VAL A 43 -4.69 -2.26 -13.75
CA VAL A 43 -3.85 -3.06 -12.86
C VAL A 43 -2.44 -3.08 -13.44
N THR A 44 -1.47 -2.68 -12.61
CA THR A 44 -0.04 -2.71 -12.93
C THR A 44 0.64 -3.70 -12.01
N LEU A 45 1.44 -4.60 -12.59
CA LEU A 45 2.35 -5.48 -11.86
C LEU A 45 3.77 -4.91 -11.95
N ASP A 46 4.45 -4.78 -10.82
CA ASP A 46 5.81 -4.27 -10.76
C ASP A 46 6.86 -5.27 -11.28
N GLY A 47 8.14 -4.90 -11.20
CA GLY A 47 9.25 -5.77 -11.63
C GLY A 47 9.41 -7.07 -10.84
N THR A 48 8.70 -7.23 -9.73
CA THR A 48 8.60 -8.48 -8.97
C THR A 48 7.33 -9.28 -9.27
N GLY A 49 6.40 -8.72 -10.05
CA GLY A 49 5.09 -9.30 -10.35
C GLY A 49 4.05 -9.00 -9.27
N LYS A 50 4.30 -8.01 -8.41
CA LYS A 50 3.33 -7.57 -7.39
C LYS A 50 2.46 -6.46 -7.94
N ARG A 51 1.17 -6.50 -7.61
CA ARG A 51 0.24 -5.43 -7.96
C ARG A 51 0.61 -4.13 -7.24
N LEU A 52 0.70 -3.04 -8.00
CA LEU A 52 0.71 -1.69 -7.45
C LEU A 52 -0.71 -1.32 -6.99
N GLN A 53 -0.83 -0.96 -5.71
CA GLN A 53 -2.11 -0.66 -5.09
C GLN A 53 -2.02 0.64 -4.29
N ASN A 54 -2.86 1.61 -4.63
CA ASN A 54 -2.93 2.85 -3.89
C ASN A 54 -3.61 2.63 -2.53
N TYR A 55 -3.12 3.34 -1.51
CA TYR A 55 -3.70 3.30 -0.17
C TYR A 55 -4.36 4.64 0.15
N ALA A 56 -5.54 4.59 0.76
CA ALA A 56 -6.20 5.77 1.30
C ALA A 56 -6.13 5.73 2.83
N PHE A 57 -5.70 6.83 3.42
CA PHE A 57 -5.77 7.05 4.86
C PHE A 57 -7.05 7.82 5.13
N GLN A 58 -7.86 7.24 6.01
CA GLN A 58 -9.16 7.77 6.36
C GLN A 58 -9.20 8.08 7.85
N TRP A 59 -9.79 9.23 8.15
CA TRP A 59 -10.10 9.68 9.49
C TRP A 59 -11.61 9.55 9.70
N LEU A 60 -12.02 9.10 10.87
CA LEU A 60 -13.42 9.01 11.27
C LEU A 60 -13.68 10.02 12.39
N PRO A 61 -14.26 11.19 12.12
CA PRO A 61 -14.59 12.15 13.15
C PRO A 61 -15.75 11.63 14.01
N SER A 62 -15.66 11.81 15.33
CA SER A 62 -16.74 11.42 16.26
C SER A 62 -18.04 12.22 16.12
N ARG A 63 -18.08 13.21 15.21
CA ARG A 63 -19.22 14.14 15.08
C ARG A 63 -20.26 13.67 14.06
N ASN A 64 -19.82 12.98 13.01
CA ASN A 64 -20.67 12.68 11.85
C ASN A 64 -20.54 11.23 11.35
N ASP A 65 -19.70 10.39 11.97
CA ASP A 65 -19.52 8.97 11.63
C ASP A 65 -19.21 8.68 10.14
N GLU A 66 -18.71 9.68 9.42
CA GLU A 66 -18.32 9.56 8.02
C GLU A 66 -16.81 9.52 7.86
N PHE A 67 -16.32 8.54 7.10
CA PHE A 67 -14.90 8.46 6.77
C PHE A 67 -14.49 9.61 5.85
N GLN A 68 -13.55 10.42 6.33
CA GLN A 68 -12.92 11.49 5.59
C GLN A 68 -11.53 11.05 5.13
N ARG A 69 -11.25 11.11 3.84
CA ARG A 69 -9.90 10.83 3.33
C ARG A 69 -8.98 11.99 3.68
N VAL A 70 -7.85 11.70 4.33
CA VAL A 70 -6.86 12.71 4.74
C VAL A 70 -5.56 12.64 3.94
N MET A 71 -5.27 11.47 3.37
CA MET A 71 -4.09 11.26 2.54
C MET A 71 -4.33 10.07 1.61
N THR A 72 -3.73 10.13 0.42
CA THR A 72 -3.60 9.01 -0.50
C THR A 72 -2.11 8.73 -0.70
N LEU A 73 -1.71 7.46 -0.61
CA LEU A 73 -0.40 7.00 -1.05
C LEU A 73 -0.57 6.33 -2.40
N LEU A 74 0.02 6.93 -3.44
CA LEU A 74 0.05 6.34 -4.76
C LEU A 74 1.29 5.45 -4.89
N MET A 75 1.09 4.21 -5.31
CA MET A 75 2.19 3.32 -5.68
C MET A 75 2.49 3.53 -7.17
N ILE A 76 3.65 4.09 -7.46
CA ILE A 76 4.13 4.32 -8.83
C ILE A 76 5.20 3.30 -9.19
N GLU A 77 5.26 2.91 -10.46
CA GLU A 77 6.30 2.02 -10.94
C GLU A 77 7.67 2.70 -10.87
N ALA A 78 8.69 1.97 -10.44
CA ALA A 78 10.05 2.47 -10.34
C ALA A 78 11.06 1.38 -10.71
N GLN A 79 12.30 1.79 -10.99
CA GLN A 79 13.39 0.85 -11.22
C GLN A 79 13.62 -0.02 -9.98
N CYS A 80 13.82 -1.32 -10.19
CA CYS A 80 14.07 -2.25 -9.09
C CYS A 80 15.40 -1.95 -8.40
N THR A 81 15.34 -1.73 -7.09
CA THR A 81 16.53 -1.64 -6.24
C THR A 81 17.02 -3.02 -5.80
N TYR A 82 18.23 -3.10 -5.24
CA TYR A 82 18.83 -4.35 -4.72
C TYR A 82 17.95 -5.11 -3.71
N GLY A 83 16.98 -4.44 -3.07
CA GLY A 83 16.02 -5.04 -2.16
C GLY A 83 14.74 -5.58 -2.81
N ASN A 84 14.67 -5.70 -4.14
CA ASN A 84 13.46 -6.04 -4.90
C ASN A 84 12.29 -5.06 -4.66
N LYS A 85 12.60 -3.81 -4.30
CA LYS A 85 11.63 -2.72 -4.30
C LYS A 85 11.60 -2.15 -5.72
N CYS A 86 10.49 -2.32 -6.43
CA CYS A 86 10.29 -1.89 -7.82
C CYS A 86 9.13 -0.87 -7.95
N PHE A 87 8.88 -0.12 -6.89
CA PHE A 87 7.83 0.90 -6.83
C PHE A 87 8.30 2.05 -5.96
N ASP A 88 7.81 3.26 -6.22
CA ASP A 88 7.92 4.39 -5.30
C ASP A 88 6.55 4.79 -4.74
N LEU A 89 6.59 5.64 -3.72
CA LEU A 89 5.39 6.12 -3.04
C LEU A 89 5.30 7.63 -3.21
N GLU A 90 4.21 8.07 -3.82
CA GLU A 90 3.86 9.49 -3.88
C GLU A 90 2.78 9.78 -2.84
N VAL A 91 3.04 10.76 -1.98
CA VAL A 91 2.11 11.20 -0.94
C VAL A 91 1.25 12.31 -1.49
N GLN A 92 -0.06 12.13 -1.48
CA GLN A 92 -1.03 13.16 -1.84
C GLN A 92 -1.92 13.46 -0.63
N ASN A 93 -1.64 14.59 0.02
CA ASN A 93 -2.48 15.07 1.12
C ASN A 93 -3.80 15.59 0.55
N THR A 94 -4.90 15.07 1.07
CA THR A 94 -6.25 15.49 0.63
C THR A 94 -6.89 16.47 1.62
N ASN A 95 -6.31 16.64 2.81
CA ASN A 95 -6.80 17.55 3.83
C ASN A 95 -5.63 18.16 4.63
N ASP A 96 -5.17 19.34 4.20
CA ASP A 96 -4.05 20.02 4.87
C ASP A 96 -4.44 20.57 6.25
N GLU A 97 -5.71 20.92 6.48
CA GLU A 97 -6.20 21.37 7.79
C GLU A 97 -6.04 20.26 8.83
N PHE A 98 -6.39 19.02 8.46
CA PHE A 98 -6.17 17.85 9.29
C PHE A 98 -4.69 17.73 9.68
N TRP A 99 -3.78 17.72 8.71
CA TRP A 99 -2.36 17.55 8.98
C TRP A 99 -1.79 18.72 9.80
N ASN A 100 -2.19 19.96 9.54
CA ASN A 100 -1.76 21.11 10.32
C ASN A 100 -2.22 21.03 11.79
N LYS A 101 -3.42 20.52 12.03
CA LYS A 101 -3.95 20.34 13.38
C LYS A 101 -3.26 19.21 14.14
N TYR A 102 -2.95 18.10 13.46
CA TYR A 102 -2.48 16.86 14.11
C TYR A 102 -0.97 16.61 14.00
N ARG A 103 -0.22 17.36 13.18
CA ARG A 103 1.24 17.17 13.01
C ARG A 103 2.05 17.30 14.31
N ASN A 104 1.55 18.06 15.28
CA ASN A 104 2.20 18.30 16.56
C ASN A 104 1.52 17.55 17.72
N VAL A 105 0.50 16.73 17.42
CA VAL A 105 -0.21 15.97 18.44
C VAL A 105 0.51 14.65 18.68
N THR A 106 1.08 14.49 19.88
CA THR A 106 1.64 13.21 20.30
C THR A 106 0.49 12.22 20.54
N ILE A 107 0.39 11.19 19.70
CA ILE A 107 -0.60 10.13 19.89
C ILE A 107 -0.13 9.23 21.04
N THR A 108 -0.71 9.40 22.23
CA THR A 108 -0.51 8.48 23.35
C THR A 108 -1.26 7.18 23.06
N ARG A 109 -0.56 6.14 22.62
CA ARG A 109 -1.14 4.80 22.47
C ARG A 109 -1.41 4.21 23.86
N CYS A 110 -2.64 4.31 24.34
CA CYS A 110 -3.11 3.48 25.44
C CYS A 110 -3.41 2.08 24.91
N VAL A 111 -2.38 1.24 24.78
CA VAL A 111 -2.59 -0.20 24.61
C VAL A 111 -3.18 -0.69 25.92
N LYS A 112 -4.45 -1.11 25.92
CA LYS A 112 -5.00 -1.90 27.02
C LYS A 112 -4.27 -3.25 27.03
N CYS A 113 -3.05 -3.27 27.55
CA CYS A 113 -2.42 -4.50 28.01
C CYS A 113 -3.23 -4.95 29.22
N LYS A 114 -3.87 -6.13 29.12
CA LYS A 114 -4.26 -6.87 30.32
C LYS A 114 -3.01 -6.97 31.18
N GLN A 115 -3.11 -6.42 32.37
CA GLN A 115 -2.02 -6.22 33.30
C GLN A 115 -1.44 -7.57 33.74
N SER A 116 -0.33 -7.96 33.13
CA SER A 116 0.64 -8.86 33.75
C SER A 116 1.92 -8.03 33.87
N PHE A 117 2.29 -7.75 35.11
CA PHE A 117 3.51 -7.07 35.54
C PHE A 117 4.72 -7.40 34.66
N LEU A 118 5.25 -6.40 33.97
CA LEU A 118 6.65 -5.97 34.03
C LEU A 118 6.87 -4.86 33.00
N SER A 119 7.23 -3.70 33.52
CA SER A 119 7.53 -2.46 32.83
C SER A 119 8.63 -2.62 31.78
N THR A 120 8.28 -2.39 30.51
CA THR A 120 9.24 -1.95 29.49
C THR A 120 8.55 -0.91 28.61
N VAL A 121 8.89 0.35 28.87
CA VAL A 121 8.46 1.48 28.05
C VAL A 121 9.30 1.44 26.77
N ALA A 122 8.75 0.89 25.70
CA ALA A 122 9.32 1.05 24.36
C ALA A 122 8.79 2.36 23.77
N VAL A 123 9.58 3.43 23.89
CA VAL A 123 9.32 4.68 23.16
C VAL A 123 9.79 4.48 21.72
N ALA A 124 8.86 4.18 20.81
CA ALA A 124 9.13 4.23 19.38
C ALA A 124 9.02 5.69 18.91
N VAL A 125 10.14 6.40 18.92
CA VAL A 125 10.27 7.69 18.22
C VAL A 125 10.39 7.37 16.73
N ILE A 126 9.34 7.69 15.96
CA ILE A 126 9.45 7.74 14.50
C ILE A 126 9.95 9.14 14.16
N SER A 127 11.27 9.31 14.11
CA SER A 127 11.88 10.49 13.50
C SER A 127 12.14 10.18 12.02
N CYS A 128 11.50 10.95 11.13
CA CYS A 128 11.97 11.07 9.74
C CYS A 128 13.29 11.83 9.78
N ALA A 129 14.41 11.12 9.68
CA ALA A 129 15.69 11.75 9.34
C ALA A 129 15.69 12.02 7.83
N ALA A 130 15.67 13.29 7.45
CA ALA A 130 16.13 13.71 6.14
C ALA A 130 17.62 13.40 6.05
N VAL A 131 18.01 12.53 5.12
CA VAL A 131 19.41 12.32 4.76
C VAL A 131 19.77 13.36 3.71
N VAL A 132 20.78 14.16 4.05
CA VAL A 132 21.42 15.21 3.23
C VAL A 132 21.97 14.62 1.94
#